data_AF-A0AAC8Q2Y6-F1
#
_entry.id   AF-A0AAC8Q2Y6-F1
#
_cell.length_a   1.000
_cell.length_b   1.000
_cell.length_c   1.000
_cell.angle_alpha   90.00
_cell.angle_beta   90.00
_cell.angle_gamma   90.00
#
_symmetry.space_group_name_H-M   'P 1'
#
loop_
_entity.id
_entity.type
_entity.pdbx_description
1 polymer ?
#
loop_
_entity_poly.entity_id
_entity_poly.type
_entity_poly.pdbx_seq_one_letter_code
_entity_poly.pdbx_strand_id
1 'polypeptide(L)'
;MAERLDLTQEVYGRIERGLLLPSVITVRRLSLVLHVSADQLLGIDSSLTHSPSSGRDSPQVRRLIRAVRELSASRLRTLSLLIAHFRRRD
;
A
#
# COMPACT_ATOMS: atom_id res chain seq x y z
N MET A 1 -11.59 9.81 -7.50
CA MET A 1 -11.59 8.59 -6.63
C MET A 1 -12.99 8.03 -6.47
N ALA A 2 -13.99 8.86 -6.18
CA ALA A 2 -15.39 8.44 -6.03
C ALA A 2 -15.92 7.63 -7.24
N GLU A 3 -15.69 8.09 -8.48
CA GLU A 3 -16.09 7.37 -9.70
C GLU A 3 -15.43 5.98 -9.86
N ARG A 4 -14.17 5.82 -9.42
CA ARG A 4 -13.46 4.52 -9.45
C ARG A 4 -14.06 3.51 -8.46
N LEU A 5 -14.85 3.97 -7.51
CA LEU A 5 -15.51 3.18 -6.47
C LEU A 5 -17.02 3.08 -6.68
N ASP A 6 -17.54 3.67 -7.76
CA ASP A 6 -18.97 3.76 -8.06
C ASP A 6 -19.73 4.50 -6.94
N LEU A 7 -19.09 5.54 -6.38
CA LEU A 7 -19.64 6.38 -5.33
C LEU A 7 -19.85 7.81 -5.86
N THR A 8 -20.86 8.49 -5.33
CA THR A 8 -20.97 9.93 -5.50
C THR A 8 -19.90 10.64 -4.66
N GLN A 9 -19.50 11.84 -5.10
CA GLN A 9 -18.49 12.63 -4.39
C GLN A 9 -18.93 12.99 -2.97
N GLU A 10 -20.23 13.19 -2.75
CA GLU A 10 -20.80 13.44 -1.43
C GLU A 10 -20.66 12.24 -0.49
N VAL A 11 -21.03 11.04 -0.96
CA VAL A 11 -20.93 9.80 -0.18
C VAL A 11 -19.47 9.50 0.15
N TYR A 12 -18.58 9.63 -0.83
CA TYR A 12 -17.15 9.47 -0.61
C TYR A 12 -16.61 10.46 0.45
N GLY A 13 -16.97 11.73 0.36
CA GLY A 13 -16.54 12.73 1.34
C GLY A 13 -17.10 12.50 2.74
N ARG A 14 -18.31 11.95 2.88
CA ARG A 14 -18.86 11.54 4.18
C ARG A 14 -18.09 10.38 4.78
N ILE A 15 -17.67 9.41 3.96
CA ILE A 15 -16.83 8.28 4.40
C ILE A 15 -15.50 8.80 4.94
N GLU A 16 -14.80 9.67 4.21
CA GLU A 16 -13.50 10.23 4.64
C GLU A 16 -13.59 11.02 5.95
N ARG A 17 -14.74 11.67 6.21
CA ARG A 17 -14.99 12.42 7.44
C ARG A 17 -15.53 11.58 8.59
N GLY A 18 -15.72 10.27 8.41
CA GLY A 18 -16.30 9.38 9.42
C GLY A 18 -17.79 9.61 9.67
N LEU A 19 -18.49 10.30 8.77
CA LEU A 19 -19.92 10.60 8.85
C LEU A 19 -20.80 9.51 8.22
N LEU A 20 -20.19 8.51 7.59
CA LEU A 20 -20.83 7.35 6.99
C LEU A 20 -19.86 6.16 7.01
N LEU A 21 -20.32 5.02 7.52
CA LEU A 21 -19.55 3.78 7.45
C LEU A 21 -19.78 3.11 6.09
N PRO A 22 -18.71 2.76 5.36
CA PRO A 22 -18.84 2.03 4.11
C PRO A 22 -19.31 0.59 4.36
N SER A 23 -20.00 0.00 3.38
CA SER A 23 -20.28 -1.44 3.40
C SER A 23 -18.98 -2.25 3.27
N VAL A 24 -19.01 -3.53 3.67
CA VAL A 24 -17.87 -4.45 3.49
C VAL A 24 -17.45 -4.54 2.02
N ILE A 25 -18.40 -4.51 1.09
CA ILE A 25 -18.12 -4.53 -0.36
C ILE A 25 -17.36 -3.26 -0.78
N THR A 26 -17.77 -2.10 -0.25
CA THR A 26 -17.11 -0.81 -0.51
C THR A 26 -15.69 -0.79 0.05
N VAL A 27 -15.47 -1.33 1.26
CA VAL A 27 -14.12 -1.48 1.85
C VAL A 27 -13.23 -2.37 0.97
N ARG A 28 -13.77 -3.48 0.46
CA ARG A 28 -13.05 -4.35 -0.47
C ARG A 28 -12.71 -3.65 -1.79
N ARG A 29 -13.58 -2.78 -2.32
CA ARG A 29 -13.26 -1.98 -3.52
C ARG A 29 -12.16 -0.97 -3.21
N LEU A 30 -12.24 -0.30 -2.07
CA LEU A 30 -11.22 0.65 -1.61
C LEU A 30 -9.85 -0.02 -1.50
N SER A 31 -9.77 -1.22 -0.91
CA SER A 31 -8.49 -1.94 -0.74
C SER A 31 -7.83 -2.24 -2.08
N LEU A 32 -8.61 -2.69 -3.07
CA LEU A 32 -8.12 -2.97 -4.42
C LEU A 32 -7.69 -1.71 -5.18
N VAL A 33 -8.47 -0.63 -5.09
CA VAL A 33 -8.17 0.62 -5.82
C VAL A 33 -6.96 1.33 -5.24
N LEU A 34 -6.81 1.32 -3.92
CA LEU A 34 -5.74 2.00 -3.18
C LEU A 34 -4.49 1.14 -3.01
N HIS A 35 -4.54 -0.16 -3.34
CA HIS A 35 -3.45 -1.12 -3.13
C HIS A 35 -3.01 -1.20 -1.66
N VAL A 36 -3.98 -1.19 -0.76
CA VAL A 36 -3.84 -1.20 0.71
C VAL A 36 -4.69 -2.35 1.26
N SER A 37 -4.24 -3.06 2.31
CA SER A 37 -5.01 -4.18 2.87
C SER A 37 -6.30 -3.68 3.55
N ALA A 38 -7.32 -4.54 3.63
CA ALA A 38 -8.56 -4.20 4.34
C ALA A 38 -8.29 -3.95 5.85
N ASP A 39 -7.38 -4.73 6.44
CA ASP A 39 -6.97 -4.57 7.84
C ASP A 39 -6.30 -3.21 8.08
N GLN A 40 -5.50 -2.73 7.11
CA GLN A 40 -4.90 -1.40 7.16
C GLN A 40 -5.95 -0.29 6.99
N LEU A 41 -6.93 -0.45 6.09
CA LEU A 41 -8.02 0.51 5.94
C LEU A 41 -8.90 0.62 7.19
N LEU A 42 -9.09 -0.49 7.90
CA LEU A 42 -9.91 -0.57 9.11
C LEU A 42 -9.12 -0.26 10.39
N GLY A 43 -7.80 -0.04 10.30
CA GLY A 43 -6.94 0.19 11.46
C GLY A 43 -6.78 -1.03 12.38
N ILE A 44 -7.03 -2.24 11.87
CA ILE A 44 -6.87 -3.51 12.60
C ILE A 44 -5.40 -3.91 12.65
N ASP A 45 -4.66 -3.66 11.56
CA ASP A 45 -3.22 -3.89 11.51
C ASP A 45 -2.47 -2.72 12.16
N SER A 46 -1.97 -2.94 13.38
CA SER A 46 -1.19 -1.96 14.14
C SER A 46 0.27 -1.85 13.69
N SER A 47 0.73 -2.71 12.76
CA SER A 47 2.09 -2.66 12.24
C SER A 47 2.33 -1.45 11.31
N LEU A 48 1.27 -0.72 10.95
CA LEU A 48 1.27 0.34 9.94
C LEU A 48 0.97 1.74 10.51
N THR A 49 1.64 2.11 11.62
CA THR A 49 1.97 3.53 11.88
C THR A 49 2.86 4.14 10.78
N HIS A 50 3.19 3.40 9.73
CA HIS A 50 3.61 3.97 8.46
C HIS A 50 2.45 4.71 7.80
N SER A 51 2.36 5.99 8.15
CA SER A 51 1.96 7.04 7.22
C SER A 51 2.50 6.67 5.83
N PRO A 52 1.68 6.65 4.76
CA PRO A 52 2.23 6.47 3.42
C PRO A 52 3.31 7.52 3.29
N SER A 53 4.56 7.10 3.05
CA SER A 53 5.64 8.03 2.83
C SER A 53 5.28 8.82 1.57
N SER A 54 4.60 9.95 1.77
CA SER A 54 4.61 11.10 0.88
C SER A 54 6.04 11.66 0.73
N GLY A 55 7.00 11.10 1.48
CA GLY A 55 8.41 11.11 1.13
C GLY A 55 8.61 10.39 -0.19
N ARG A 56 8.64 11.16 -1.28
CA ARG A 56 9.24 10.79 -2.57
C ARG A 56 10.40 9.84 -2.31
N ASP A 57 10.31 8.60 -2.82
CA ASP A 57 11.41 7.64 -2.77
C ASP A 57 12.73 8.35 -3.03
N SER A 58 13.73 8.11 -2.18
CA SER A 58 15.05 8.68 -2.39
C SER A 58 15.55 8.28 -3.79
N PRO A 59 16.39 9.11 -4.45
CA PRO A 59 16.93 8.74 -5.75
C PRO A 59 17.63 7.37 -5.73
N GLN A 60 18.18 6.96 -4.57
CA GLN A 60 18.76 5.64 -4.34
C GLN A 60 17.70 4.53 -4.42
N VAL A 61 16.56 4.69 -3.74
CA VAL A 61 15.45 3.72 -3.77
C VAL A 61 14.89 3.58 -5.20
N ARG A 62 14.68 4.70 -5.90
CA ARG A 62 14.20 4.68 -7.29
C ARG A 62 15.15 4.00 -8.27
N ARG A 63 16.46 4.14 -8.07
CA ARG A 63 17.47 3.42 -8.87
C ARG A 63 17.43 1.92 -8.57
N LEU A 64 17.31 1.55 -7.30
CA LEU A 64 17.21 0.15 -6.91
C LEU A 64 15.96 -0.53 -7.48
N ILE A 65 14.80 0.12 -7.41
CA ILE A 65 13.55 -0.40 -8.00
C ILE A 65 13.71 -0.65 -9.50
N ARG A 66 14.35 0.28 -10.23
CA ARG A 66 14.62 0.10 -11.67
C ARG A 66 15.55 -1.09 -11.92
N ALA A 67 16.66 -1.17 -11.20
CA ALA A 67 17.59 -2.29 -11.33
C ALA A 67 16.91 -3.63 -11.03
N VAL A 68 16.07 -3.69 -9.99
CA VAL A 68 15.33 -4.90 -9.61
C VAL A 68 14.37 -5.37 -10.71
N ARG A 69 13.72 -4.45 -11.42
CA ARG A 69 12.79 -4.78 -12.53
C ARG A 69 13.47 -5.43 -13.73
N GLU A 70 14.78 -5.24 -13.89
CA GLU A 70 15.58 -5.79 -14.99
C GLU A 70 16.25 -7.13 -14.63
N LEU A 71 16.12 -7.59 -13.38
CA LEU A 71 16.75 -8.82 -12.92
C LEU A 71 16.00 -10.08 -13.35
N SER A 72 16.74 -11.13 -13.65
CA SER A 72 16.18 -12.48 -13.84
C SER A 72 15.68 -13.08 -12.52
N ALA A 73 14.77 -14.05 -12.62
CA ALA A 73 14.18 -14.72 -11.45
C ALA A 73 15.21 -15.32 -10.48
N SER A 74 16.35 -15.83 -10.98
CA SER A 74 17.42 -16.36 -10.13
C SER A 74 18.10 -15.27 -9.30
N ARG A 75 18.38 -14.11 -9.89
CA ARG A 75 19.01 -12.97 -9.21
C ARG A 75 18.07 -12.32 -8.19
N LEU A 76 16.77 -12.28 -8.49
CA LEU A 76 15.75 -11.81 -7.54
C LEU A 76 15.69 -12.68 -6.28
N ARG A 77 15.82 -14.01 -6.40
CA ARG A 77 15.87 -14.90 -5.23
C ARG A 77 17.08 -14.62 -4.36
N THR A 78 18.27 -14.49 -4.94
CA THR A 78 19.49 -14.14 -4.18
C THR A 78 19.33 -12.81 -3.45
N LEU A 79 18.78 -11.80 -4.12
CA LEU A 79 18.52 -10.49 -3.54
C LEU A 79 17.52 -10.60 -2.36
N SER A 80 16.46 -11.39 -2.49
CA SER A 80 15.50 -11.61 -1.41
C SER A 80 16.13 -12.27 -0.17
N LEU A 81 17.06 -13.22 -0.37
CA LEU A 81 17.83 -13.84 0.72
C LEU A 81 18.75 -12.83 1.41
N LEU A 82 19.41 -11.96 0.63
CA LEU A 82 20.29 -10.91 1.14
C LEU A 82 19.53 -9.89 2.00
N ILE A 83 18.37 -9.44 1.54
CA ILE A 83 17.47 -8.57 2.31
C ILE A 83 16.99 -9.27 3.58
N ALA A 84 16.59 -10.54 3.49
CA ALA A 84 16.16 -11.31 4.65
C ALA A 84 17.26 -11.45 5.71
N HIS A 85 18.52 -11.54 5.28
CA HIS A 85 19.67 -11.56 6.17
C HIS A 85 19.89 -10.22 6.89
N PHE A 86 19.77 -9.09 6.19
CA PHE A 86 19.86 -7.76 6.81
C PHE A 86 18.75 -7.54 7.84
N ARG A 87 17.51 -7.91 7.51
CA ARG A 87 16.34 -7.73 8.40
C ARG A 87 16.38 -8.55 9.69
N ARG A 88 17.30 -9.51 9.81
CA ARG A 88 17.47 -10.35 11.02
C ARG A 88 18.56 -9.81 11.95
N ARG A 89 19.34 -8.82 11.50
CA ARG A 89 20.45 -8.23 12.27
C ARG A 89 20.16 -6.84 12.84
N ASP A 90 19.05 -6.23 12.43
CA ASP A 90 18.41 -5.07 13.06
C ASP A 90 17.31 -5.56 14.01
#